data_AF-A0A933KYB9-F1
#
_entry.id   AF-A0A933KYB9-F1
#
_cell.length_a   1.000
_cell.length_b   1.000
_cell.length_c   1.000
_cell.angle_alpha   90.00
_cell.angle_beta   90.00
_cell.angle_gamma   90.00
#
_symmetry.space_group_name_H-M   'P 1'
#
loop_
_entity.id
_entity.type
_entity.pdbx_description
1 polymer ?
#
loop_
_entity_poly.entity_id
_entity_poly.type
_entity_poly.pdbx_seq_one_letter_code
_entity_poly.pdbx_strand_id
1 'polypeptide(L)'
;MNRALIASALAAAISLPTLALAGPAAVPTYASEKCFGIAKAGANDCASTTGAHSCAGMSKADADPTEWVYVPAGYCDRIVGGHTTVM
;
A
#
# COMPACT_ATOMS: atom_id res chain seq x y z
N MET A 1 40.77 -10.78 -22.59
CA MET A 1 39.58 -9.91 -22.76
C MET A 1 38.31 -10.70 -22.44
N ASN A 2 37.93 -10.66 -21.17
CA ASN A 2 36.58 -10.72 -20.58
C ASN A 2 35.52 -11.70 -21.13
N ARG A 3 35.77 -13.01 -21.01
CA ARG A 3 34.67 -14.01 -20.94
C ARG A 3 33.76 -13.81 -19.71
N ALA A 4 34.28 -13.16 -18.67
CA ALA A 4 33.55 -12.84 -17.45
C ALA A 4 32.50 -11.73 -17.61
N LEU A 5 32.53 -10.93 -18.68
CA LEU A 5 31.54 -9.86 -18.89
C LEU A 5 30.28 -10.33 -19.64
N ILE A 6 30.32 -11.48 -20.32
CA ILE A 6 29.15 -11.99 -21.05
C ILE A 6 28.21 -12.75 -20.10
N ALA A 7 28.71 -13.24 -18.96
CA ALA A 7 27.91 -13.95 -17.96
C ALA A 7 27.07 -13.02 -17.06
N SER A 8 27.31 -11.71 -17.07
CA SER A 8 26.72 -10.75 -16.14
C SER A 8 25.33 -10.23 -16.56
N ALA A 9 24.91 -10.45 -17.80
CA ALA A 9 23.65 -9.90 -18.32
C ALA A 9 22.40 -10.72 -17.96
N LEU A 10 22.56 -11.98 -17.52
CA LEU A 10 21.43 -12.87 -17.22
C LEU A 10 21.02 -12.87 -15.73
N ALA A 11 21.84 -12.32 -14.84
CA ALA A 11 21.56 -12.31 -13.40
C ALA A 11 20.68 -11.12 -12.96
N ALA A 12 20.50 -10.10 -13.79
CA ALA A 12 19.67 -8.93 -13.48
C ALA A 12 18.16 -9.18 -13.71
N ALA A 13 17.77 -10.32 -14.27
CA ALA A 13 16.37 -10.64 -14.60
C ALA A 13 15.59 -11.27 -13.44
N ILE A 14 16.23 -11.61 -12.31
CA ILE A 14 15.59 -12.35 -11.20
C ILE A 14 15.28 -11.41 -10.02
N SER A 15 15.82 -10.19 -10.00
CA SER A 15 15.47 -9.18 -9.00
C SER A 15 14.32 -8.29 -9.46
N LEU A 16 13.35 -8.83 -10.21
CA LEU A 16 12.04 -8.19 -10.22
C LEU A 16 11.44 -8.47 -8.84
N PRO A 17 11.25 -7.45 -7.96
CA PRO A 17 10.35 -7.65 -6.85
C PRO A 17 9.05 -8.10 -7.49
N THR A 18 8.55 -9.28 -7.08
CA THR A 18 7.28 -9.79 -7.55
C THR A 18 6.26 -8.65 -7.44
N LEU A 19 5.89 -8.03 -8.56
CA LEU A 19 4.73 -7.17 -8.62
C LEU A 19 3.57 -8.11 -8.32
N ALA A 20 3.24 -8.25 -7.03
CA ALA A 20 1.99 -8.81 -6.61
C ALA A 20 0.94 -8.05 -7.43
N LEU A 21 0.12 -8.78 -8.18
CA LEU A 21 -1.04 -8.23 -8.87
C LEU A 21 -1.91 -7.60 -7.77
N ALA A 22 -1.68 -6.32 -7.49
CA ALA A 22 -2.39 -5.59 -6.46
C ALA A 22 -3.76 -5.24 -7.04
N GLY A 23 -4.67 -6.20 -6.94
CA GLY A 23 -6.10 -5.91 -7.01
C GLY A 23 -6.52 -5.03 -5.83
N PRO A 24 -7.78 -4.56 -5.81
CA PRO A 24 -8.31 -3.83 -4.66
C PRO A 24 -8.07 -4.62 -3.38
N ALA A 25 -7.81 -3.92 -2.26
CA ALA A 25 -7.67 -4.57 -0.96
C ALA A 25 -8.90 -5.44 -0.72
N ALA A 26 -8.67 -6.71 -0.41
CA ALA A 26 -9.74 -7.66 -0.17
C ALA A 26 -10.63 -7.11 0.94
N VAL A 27 -11.91 -6.92 0.64
CA VAL A 27 -12.87 -6.44 1.63
C VAL A 27 -12.93 -7.47 2.76
N PRO A 28 -12.72 -7.07 4.03
CA PRO A 28 -12.82 -7.98 5.15
C PRO A 28 -14.19 -8.68 5.20
N THR A 29 -14.23 -9.88 5.76
CA THR A 29 -15.47 -10.67 5.92
C THR A 29 -16.37 -10.15 7.05
N TYR A 30 -15.87 -9.20 7.85
CA TYR A 30 -16.61 -8.53 8.90
C TYR A 30 -17.05 -7.13 8.45
N ALA A 31 -17.99 -6.52 9.19
CA ALA A 31 -18.38 -5.14 8.94
C ALA A 31 -17.17 -4.20 9.16
N SER A 32 -16.63 -3.67 8.07
CA SER A 32 -15.42 -2.85 8.06
C SER A 32 -15.66 -1.49 7.43
N GLU A 33 -14.85 -0.51 7.81
CA GLU A 33 -14.80 0.82 7.22
C GLU A 33 -13.38 1.18 6.82
N LYS A 34 -13.23 2.11 5.87
CA LYS A 34 -11.93 2.69 5.54
C LYS A 34 -11.61 3.76 6.58
N CYS A 35 -10.42 3.69 7.15
CA CYS A 35 -9.90 4.71 8.05
C CYS A 35 -8.69 5.38 7.44
N PHE A 36 -8.83 6.67 7.13
CA PHE A 36 -7.82 7.51 6.48
C PHE A 36 -6.90 8.15 7.52
N GLY A 37 -5.66 8.47 7.11
CA GLY A 37 -4.74 9.26 7.95
C GLY A 37 -4.09 8.50 9.10
N ILE A 38 -4.21 7.18 9.16
CA ILE A 38 -3.66 6.36 10.27
C ILE A 38 -2.60 5.34 9.82
N ALA A 39 -2.42 5.16 8.51
CA ALA A 39 -1.47 4.19 7.96
C ALA A 39 -0.03 4.66 8.21
N LYS A 40 0.87 3.74 8.56
CA LYS A 40 2.31 4.03 8.48
C LYS A 40 2.77 4.08 7.03
N ALA A 41 3.91 4.70 6.79
CA ALA A 41 4.61 4.61 5.51
C ALA A 41 4.77 3.14 5.10
N GLY A 42 4.39 2.81 3.87
CA GLY A 42 4.42 1.46 3.34
C GLY A 42 3.38 0.48 3.93
N ALA A 43 2.42 0.96 4.72
CA ALA A 43 1.42 0.12 5.39
C ALA A 43 -0.03 0.52 5.08
N ASN A 44 -0.27 1.20 3.95
CA ASN A 44 -1.61 1.50 3.45
C ASN A 44 -2.20 0.34 2.64
N ASP A 45 -3.52 0.25 2.61
CA ASP A 45 -4.25 -0.60 1.68
C ASP A 45 -4.23 -0.04 0.24
N CYS A 46 -4.66 -0.85 -0.73
CA CYS A 46 -4.68 -0.48 -2.14
C CYS A 46 -5.56 0.75 -2.44
N ALA A 47 -5.19 1.48 -3.51
CA ALA A 47 -5.87 2.67 -4.04
C ALA A 47 -5.85 3.90 -3.12
N SER A 48 -4.86 4.77 -3.34
CA SER A 48 -4.85 6.14 -2.82
C SER A 48 -6.06 6.92 -3.31
N THR A 49 -6.61 7.79 -2.47
CA THR A 49 -7.80 8.59 -2.83
C THR A 49 -7.53 9.60 -3.94
N THR A 50 -6.27 9.98 -4.12
CA THR A 50 -5.82 10.89 -5.19
C THR A 50 -5.49 10.17 -6.49
N GLY A 51 -5.47 8.83 -6.49
CA GLY A 51 -5.01 8.03 -7.62
C GLY A 51 -3.50 8.04 -7.83
N ALA A 52 -2.71 8.55 -6.87
CA ALA A 52 -1.24 8.59 -6.96
C ALA A 52 -0.61 7.19 -7.11
N HIS A 53 -1.27 6.16 -6.59
CA HIS A 53 -0.94 4.77 -6.80
C HIS A 53 -2.17 3.88 -6.54
N SER A 54 -2.11 2.64 -7.00
CA SER A 54 -3.17 1.65 -6.83
C SER A 54 -2.80 0.51 -5.88
N CYS A 55 -1.53 0.35 -5.52
CA CYS A 55 -1.04 -0.81 -4.80
C CYS A 55 -0.93 -0.54 -3.29
N ALA A 56 -1.21 -1.55 -2.47
CA ALA A 56 -0.92 -1.50 -1.04
C ALA A 56 0.58 -1.28 -0.79
N GLY A 57 0.89 -0.62 0.31
CA GLY A 57 2.26 -0.34 0.76
C GLY A 57 3.02 0.69 -0.07
N MET A 58 2.31 1.54 -0.81
CA MET A 58 2.91 2.60 -1.63
C MET A 58 2.91 3.97 -0.96
N SER A 59 2.25 4.13 0.18
CA SER A 59 2.33 5.34 1.00
C SER A 59 3.79 5.63 1.36
N LYS A 60 4.21 6.87 1.14
CA LYS A 60 5.57 7.33 1.45
C LYS A 60 5.69 7.98 2.82
N ALA A 61 4.56 8.34 3.43
CA ALA A 61 4.50 9.08 4.69
C ALA A 61 3.64 8.33 5.71
N ASP A 62 3.99 8.49 6.98
CA ASP A 62 3.09 8.14 8.06
C ASP A 62 1.91 9.11 8.07
N ALA A 63 0.72 8.57 8.36
CA ALA A 63 -0.53 9.32 8.50
C ALA A 63 -0.90 10.18 7.28
N ASP A 64 -0.56 9.73 6.07
CA ASP A 64 -0.99 10.41 4.84
C ASP A 64 -2.53 10.44 4.78
N PRO A 65 -3.16 11.63 4.67
CA PRO A 65 -4.61 11.79 4.71
C PRO A 65 -5.33 11.16 3.51
N THR A 66 -4.59 10.88 2.44
CA THR A 66 -5.10 10.27 1.21
C THR A 66 -4.99 8.75 1.21
N GLU A 67 -4.32 8.20 2.23
CA GLU A 67 -4.07 6.78 2.41
C GLU A 67 -4.94 6.22 3.52
N TRP A 68 -5.29 4.95 3.41
CA TRP A 68 -6.24 4.31 4.31
C TRP A 68 -5.87 2.87 4.62
N VAL A 69 -6.48 2.36 5.68
CA VAL A 69 -6.55 0.92 5.98
C VAL A 69 -7.96 0.53 6.36
N TYR A 70 -8.33 -0.73 6.18
CA TYR A 70 -9.56 -1.27 6.75
C TYR A 70 -9.47 -1.42 8.26
N VAL A 71 -10.53 -0.98 8.95
CA VAL A 71 -10.75 -1.21 10.38
C VAL A 71 -12.16 -1.76 10.61
N PRO A 72 -12.46 -2.38 11.76
CA PRO A 72 -13.84 -2.70 12.13
C PRO A 72 -14.72 -1.45 12.10
N ALA A 73 -15.97 -1.59 11.65
CA ALA A 73 -16.90 -0.47 11.56
C ALA A 73 -17.10 0.23 12.91
N GLY A 74 -17.10 1.57 12.91
CA GLY A 74 -17.20 2.41 14.10
C GLY A 74 -15.93 2.48 14.96
N TYR A 75 -14.79 2.01 14.45
CA TYR A 75 -13.52 2.03 15.17
C TYR A 75 -12.63 3.19 14.76
N CYS A 76 -12.79 3.73 13.55
CA CYS A 76 -11.94 4.80 13.03
C CYS A 76 -11.97 6.06 13.92
N ASP A 77 -13.17 6.45 14.37
CA ASP A 77 -13.36 7.62 15.25
C ASP A 77 -12.74 7.44 16.66
N ARG A 78 -12.29 6.22 17.00
CA ARG A 78 -11.60 5.91 18.26
C ARG A 78 -10.08 5.99 18.12
N ILE A 79 -9.57 6.21 16.91
CA ILE A 79 -8.15 6.33 16.62
C ILE A 79 -7.82 7.82 16.49
N VAL A 80 -6.80 8.27 17.22
CA VAL A 80 -6.32 9.65 17.12
C VAL A 80 -5.89 9.93 15.68
N GLY A 81 -6.52 10.94 15.05
CA GLY A 81 -6.27 11.31 13.66
C GLY A 81 -6.94 10.40 12.62
N GLY A 82 -7.83 9.50 13.03
CA GLY A 82 -8.63 8.67 12.12
C GLY A 82 -9.83 9.43 11.56
N HIS A 83 -10.04 9.31 10.25
CA HIS A 83 -11.20 9.87 9.56
C HIS A 83 -11.84 8.82 8.66
N THR A 84 -13.18 8.76 8.63
CA THR A 84 -13.94 7.86 7.75
C THR A 84 -14.10 8.42 6.33
N THR A 85 -13.64 9.65 6.11
CA THR A 85 -13.62 10.34 4.82
C THR A 85 -12.23 10.94 4.60
N VAL A 86 -11.91 11.21 3.34
CA VAL A 86 -10.66 11.85 2.94
C VAL A 86 -10.65 13.28 3.49
N MET A 87 -9.55 13.66 4.13
CA MET A 87 -9.31 15.05 4.57
C MET A 87 -8.79 15.93 3.43
#